data_AF-A0AAU1PZN3-F1
#
_entry.id   AF-A0AAU1PZN3-F1
#
_cell.length_a   1.000
_cell.length_b   1.000
_cell.length_c   1.000
_cell.angle_alpha   90.00
_cell.angle_beta   90.00
_cell.angle_gamma   90.00
#
_symmetry.space_group_name_H-M   'P 1'
#
loop_
_entity.id
_entity.type
_entity.pdbx_description
1 polymer ?
#
loop_
_entity_poly.entity_id
_entity_poly.type
_entity_poly.pdbx_seq_one_letter_code
_entity_poly.pdbx_strand_id
1 'polypeptide(L)'
;MLLLEAARQAALATAHHDTMTVTGMDSDFIRYAEMDVPCWVEAEQLADPDQVRIGARQHGKEIFAGVVTLAALPTAPGAHGA
;
A
#
# COMPACT_ATOMS: atom_id res chain seq x y z
N MET A 1 13.40 2.84 -2.87
CA MET A 1 12.32 3.83 -2.63
C MET A 1 11.07 3.58 -3.46
N LEU A 2 11.15 3.34 -4.78
CA LEU A 2 9.95 3.18 -5.65
C LEU A 2 8.98 2.07 -5.22
N LEU A 3 9.50 0.92 -4.75
CA LEU A 3 8.66 -0.19 -4.27
C LEU A 3 7.85 0.17 -3.02
N LEU A 4 8.42 0.96 -2.10
CA LEU A 4 7.70 1.44 -0.92
C LEU A 4 6.57 2.40 -1.32
N GLU A 5 6.83 3.25 -2.31
CA GLU A 5 5.80 4.17 -2.82
C GLU A 5 4.69 3.41 -3.57
N ALA A 6 5.05 2.40 -4.36
CA ALA A 6 4.07 1.52 -4.99
C ALA A 6 3.22 0.79 -3.95
N ALA A 7 3.82 0.30 -2.87
CA ALA A 7 3.11 -0.29 -1.73
C ALA A 7 2.17 0.72 -1.05
N ARG A 8 2.64 1.96 -0.83
CA ARG A 8 1.84 3.05 -0.26
C ARG A 8 0.60 3.35 -1.10
N GLN A 9 0.78 3.51 -2.41
CA GLN A 9 -0.29 3.83 -3.35
C GLN A 9 -1.27 2.66 -3.51
N ALA A 10 -0.76 1.43 -3.61
CA ALA A 10 -1.59 0.23 -3.72
C ALA A 10 -2.44 0.03 -2.46
N ALA A 11 -1.88 0.24 -1.26
CA ALA A 11 -2.64 0.18 -0.01
C ALA A 11 -3.72 1.27 0.07
N LEU A 12 -3.39 2.53 -0.25
CA LEU A 12 -4.38 3.60 -0.24
C LEU A 12 -5.48 3.42 -1.29
N ALA A 13 -5.20 2.71 -2.38
CA ALA A 13 -6.21 2.38 -3.39
C ALA A 13 -7.27 1.39 -2.88
N THR A 14 -6.99 0.58 -1.84
CA THR A 14 -7.99 -0.33 -1.25
C THR A 14 -8.95 0.39 -0.31
N ALA A 15 -8.56 1.56 0.19
CA ALA A 15 -9.26 2.29 1.24
C ALA A 15 -10.43 3.16 0.71
N HIS A 16 -11.09 2.72 -0.38
CA HIS A 16 -12.13 3.44 -1.11
C HIS A 16 -13.03 4.28 -0.19
N HIS A 17 -13.40 5.49 -0.61
CA HIS A 17 -14.26 6.51 0.05
C HIS A 17 -13.76 7.16 1.35
N ASP A 18 -12.86 6.52 2.10
CA ASP A 18 -12.32 7.10 3.33
C ASP A 18 -11.03 7.88 3.08
N THR A 19 -10.87 8.99 3.82
CA THR A 19 -9.60 9.72 3.79
C THR A 19 -8.65 9.02 4.74
N MET A 20 -7.70 8.26 4.21
CA MET A 20 -6.79 7.41 5.00
C MET A 20 -5.34 7.86 4.81
N THR A 21 -4.50 7.59 5.80
CA THR A 21 -3.05 7.83 5.75
C THR A 21 -2.29 6.56 6.10
N VAL A 22 -1.07 6.44 5.58
CA VAL A 22 -0.17 5.35 5.99
C VAL A 22 0.56 5.75 7.26
N THR A 23 0.48 4.91 8.29
CA THR A 23 1.12 5.13 9.60
C THR A 23 2.31 4.22 9.85
N GLY A 24 2.42 3.12 9.10
CA GLY A 24 3.51 2.17 9.24
C GLY A 24 3.64 1.26 8.02
N MET A 25 4.84 0.69 7.86
CA MET A 25 5.13 -0.34 6.87
C MET A 25 6.15 -1.33 7.44
N ASP A 26 5.83 -2.62 7.38
CA ASP A 26 6.81 -3.70 7.47
C ASP A 26 7.11 -4.17 6.04
N SER A 27 8.38 -4.36 5.69
CA SER A 27 8.80 -4.51 4.30
C SER A 27 10.03 -5.38 4.13
N ASP A 28 9.86 -6.43 3.33
CA ASP A 28 10.91 -7.37 2.93
C ASP A 28 11.32 -7.13 1.47
N PHE A 29 12.60 -6.77 1.29
CA PHE A 29 13.22 -6.65 -0.04
C PHE A 29 13.92 -7.95 -0.40
N ILE A 30 13.21 -8.81 -1.12
CA ILE A 30 13.64 -10.20 -1.37
C ILE A 30 14.63 -10.25 -2.54
N ARG A 31 14.42 -9.43 -3.57
CA ARG A 31 15.24 -9.39 -4.79
C ARG A 31 15.33 -7.97 -5.34
N TYR A 32 16.35 -7.73 -6.16
CA TYR A 32 16.41 -6.50 -6.95
C TYR A 32 15.26 -6.45 -7.97
N ALA A 33 14.71 -5.25 -8.14
CA ALA A 33 13.77 -4.96 -9.21
C ALA A 33 14.57 -4.55 -10.46
N GLU A 34 14.35 -5.26 -11.56
CA GLU A 34 14.93 -4.93 -12.86
C GLU A 34 14.14 -3.81 -13.53
N MET A 35 14.82 -2.88 -14.20
CA MET A 35 14.18 -1.67 -14.73
C MET A 35 13.47 -1.89 -16.08
N ASP A 36 13.87 -2.92 -16.82
CA ASP A 36 13.33 -3.30 -18.13
C ASP A 36 12.18 -4.30 -18.06
N VAL A 37 11.74 -4.65 -16.84
CA VAL A 37 10.74 -5.68 -16.60
C VAL A 37 9.54 -5.06 -15.88
N PRO A 38 8.31 -5.27 -16.36
CA PRO A 38 7.13 -4.78 -15.66
C PRO A 38 7.03 -5.41 -14.27
N CYS A 39 6.77 -4.56 -13.28
CA CYS A 39 6.53 -4.95 -11.89
C CYS A 39 5.03 -4.96 -11.61
N TRP A 40 4.50 -6.11 -11.23
CA TRP A 40 3.10 -6.28 -10.84
C TRP A 40 2.97 -6.15 -9.33
N VAL A 41 2.15 -5.20 -8.87
CA VAL A 41 1.89 -4.95 -7.46
C VAL A 41 0.46 -5.36 -7.13
N GLU A 42 0.31 -6.19 -6.12
CA GLU A 42 -0.97 -6.71 -5.65
C GLU A 42 -1.20 -6.24 -4.20
N ALA A 43 -2.42 -5.83 -3.90
CA ALA A 43 -2.85 -5.44 -2.56
C ALA A 43 -4.03 -6.31 -2.13
N GLU A 44 -3.97 -6.81 -0.89
CA GLU A 44 -5.02 -7.62 -0.29
C GLU A 44 -5.31 -7.10 1.12
N GLN A 45 -6.59 -6.80 1.38
CA GLN A 45 -7.05 -6.44 2.71
C GLN A 45 -6.91 -7.65 3.66
N LEU A 46 -6.28 -7.45 4.82
CA LEU A 46 -6.17 -8.49 5.83
C LEU A 46 -7.42 -8.52 6.74
N ALA A 47 -7.46 -9.50 7.65
CA ALA A 47 -8.51 -9.60 8.67
C ALA A 47 -8.52 -8.37 9.61
N ASP A 48 -7.36 -7.75 9.83
CA ASP A 48 -7.26 -6.43 10.43
C ASP A 48 -7.60 -5.37 9.36
N PRO A 49 -8.69 -4.59 9.53
CA PRO A 49 -9.12 -3.59 8.56
C PRO A 49 -8.09 -2.47 8.34
N ASP A 50 -7.18 -2.26 9.30
CA ASP A 50 -6.14 -1.25 9.21
C ASP A 50 -4.88 -1.78 8.50
N GLN A 51 -4.84 -3.06 8.10
CA GLN A 51 -3.66 -3.67 7.49
C GLN A 51 -3.93 -4.19 6.08
N VAL A 52 -3.03 -3.84 5.16
CA VAL A 52 -3.05 -4.29 3.77
C VAL A 52 -1.76 -5.02 3.46
N ARG A 53 -1.87 -6.27 2.99
CA ARG A 53 -0.75 -7.04 2.49
C ARG A 53 -0.41 -6.61 1.08
N ILE A 54 0.85 -6.32 0.84
CA ILE A 54 1.39 -5.96 -0.47
C ILE A 54 2.36 -7.03 -0.95
N GLY A 55 2.20 -7.46 -2.20
CA GLY A 55 3.19 -8.26 -2.91
C GLY A 55 3.60 -7.58 -4.21
N ALA A 56 4.87 -7.68 -4.57
CA ALA A 56 5.34 -7.26 -5.89
C ALA A 56 6.11 -8.39 -6.59
N ARG A 57 5.80 -8.59 -7.88
CA ARG A 57 6.38 -9.67 -8.68
C ARG A 57 6.94 -9.16 -10.00
N GLN A 58 8.10 -9.70 -10.38
CA GLN A 58 8.71 -9.60 -11.70
C GLN A 58 9.09 -10.99 -12.19
N HIS A 59 8.90 -11.27 -13.48
CA HIS A 59 9.14 -12.61 -14.06
C HIS A 59 8.44 -13.75 -13.28
N GLY A 60 7.27 -13.47 -12.69
CA GLY A 60 6.55 -14.43 -11.86
C GLY A 60 7.22 -14.76 -10.52
N LYS A 61 8.28 -14.06 -10.11
CA LYS A 61 8.95 -14.21 -8.82
C LYS A 61 8.62 -13.03 -7.91
N GLU A 62 8.42 -13.31 -6.63
CA GLU A 62 8.29 -12.26 -5.63
C GLU A 62 9.63 -11.55 -5.44
N ILE A 63 9.59 -10.22 -5.50
CA ILE A 63 10.75 -9.33 -5.34
C ILE A 63 10.61 -8.44 -4.11
N PHE A 64 9.39 -8.21 -3.66
CA PHE A 64 9.04 -7.42 -2.49
C PHE A 64 7.75 -7.96 -1.87
N ALA A 65 7.72 -7.98 -0.54
CA ALA A 65 6.53 -8.25 0.24
C ALA A 65 6.47 -7.26 1.40
N GLY A 66 5.27 -6.99 1.91
CA GLY A 66 5.13 -6.15 3.08
C GLY A 66 3.70 -6.05 3.57
N VAL A 67 3.57 -5.42 4.73
CA VAL A 67 2.28 -5.05 5.31
C VAL A 67 2.28 -3.55 5.53
N VAL A 68 1.27 -2.88 4.98
CA VAL A 68 1.06 -1.43 5.14
C VAL A 68 -0.06 -1.22 6.16
N THR A 69 0.20 -0.38 7.15
CA THR A 69 -0.80 0.02 8.14
C THR A 69 -1.42 1.34 7.74
N LEU A 70 -2.74 1.37 7.66
CA LEU A 70 -3.58 2.52 7.37
C LEU A 70 -4.22 3.03 8.66
N ALA A 71 -4.53 4.32 8.67
CA ALA A 71 -5.40 4.91 9.68
C ALA A 71 -6.29 5.96 9.04
N ALA A 72 -7.53 6.04 9.48
CA ALA A 72 -8.43 7.10 9.07
C ALA A 72 -7.88 8.46 9.51
N LEU A 73 -7.88 9.42 8.59
CA LEU A 73 -7.65 10.80 8.96
C LEU A 73 -8.87 11.29 9.73
N PRO A 74 -8.67 12.03 10.84
CA PRO A 74 -9.78 12.70 11.51
C PRO A 74 -10.51 13.59 10.51
N THR A 75 -11.81 13.34 10.29
CA THR A 75 -12.65 14.27 9.53
C THR A 75 -12.70 15.59 10.30
N ALA A 76 -12.23 16.68 9.68
CA ALA A 76 -12.31 18.00 10.28
C ALA A 76 -13.78 18.34 10.62
N PRO A 77 -14.10 18.85 11.82
CA PRO A 77 -15.44 19.32 12.11
C PRO A 77 -15.74 20.56 11.25
N GLY A 78 -16.70 20.46 10.34
CA GLY A 78 -17.32 21.62 9.66
C GLY A 78 -16.79 21.94 8.27
N ALA A 79 -17.22 21.18 7.28
CA ALA A 79 -17.39 21.66 5.90
C ALA A 79 -18.84 21.42 5.46
N HIS A 80 -19.78 21.99 6.22
CA HIS A 80 -21.14 22.22 5.77
C HIS A 80 -21.42 23.71 5.98
N GLY A 81 -21.44 24.48 4.89
CA GLY A 81 -21.87 25.87 4.88
C GLY A 81 -21.07 26.78 3.94
N ALA A 82 -21.49 26.83 2.69
CA ALA A 82 -21.56 28.05 1.87
C ALA A 82 -22.54 27.80 0.71
#